data_AF-A0A4R5K3A1-F1
#
_entry.id   AF-A0A4R5K3A1-F1
#
_cell.length_a   1.000
_cell.length_b   1.000
_cell.length_c   1.000
_cell.angle_alpha   90.00
_cell.angle_beta   90.00
_cell.angle_gamma   90.00
#
_symmetry.space_group_name_H-M   'P 1'
#
loop_
_entity.id
_entity.type
_entity.pdbx_description
1 polymer ?
#
loop_
_entity_poly.entity_id
_entity_poly.type
_entity_poly.pdbx_seq_one_letter_code
_entity_poly.pdbx_strand_id
1 'polypeptide(L)'
;MGSTSTVIRVSVLAAAVAFLVGCCATQSPKSFQLPEPKDVPKEKWSDAMHVLTAMGISGQRDVPIEMVGGVDRVSPANSSVAGLGDAGLSAIGYVSPPSGMSGGAAAGVGLGLMLLGGSSDPARATQVVAWVPSDQAGSPEEASALALQKVEEARRKSFSGGLSKLGMQTGRYPDGHSRSYATPSDIFAERPTPFADTPAASPSFLASPRSYGPIFIRHNQFTLDAYKNDMTTSEAMLQASKYLPEWIYIYHPGQRLRKDSIPAAIFNQGRALYFVGK
;
A
#
# COMPACT_ATOMS: atom_id res chain seq x y z
N MET A 1 48.40 -65.37 -19.62
CA MET A 1 47.58 -65.74 -18.45
C MET A 1 47.55 -64.55 -17.51
N GLY A 2 46.37 -63.97 -17.30
CA GLY A 2 46.20 -62.62 -16.79
C GLY A 2 45.99 -62.51 -15.27
N SER A 3 46.56 -61.43 -14.73
CA SER A 3 45.96 -60.48 -13.79
C SER A 3 45.24 -61.02 -12.54
N THR A 4 45.99 -61.15 -11.44
CA THR A 4 45.48 -61.07 -10.06
C THR A 4 45.90 -59.76 -9.43
N SER A 5 45.01 -58.75 -9.35
CA SER A 5 45.02 -57.69 -8.32
C SER A 5 43.85 -56.72 -8.54
N THR A 6 42.62 -57.15 -8.22
CA THR A 6 41.46 -56.24 -8.23
C THR A 6 40.43 -56.60 -7.18
N VAL A 7 40.89 -56.87 -5.96
CA VAL A 7 40.03 -56.93 -4.77
C VAL A 7 40.87 -56.28 -3.67
N ILE A 8 40.31 -55.45 -2.80
CA ILE A 8 41.02 -54.54 -1.87
C ILE A 8 41.37 -53.15 -2.47
N ARG A 9 40.42 -52.48 -3.15
CA ARG A 9 40.37 -51.00 -3.16
C ARG A 9 38.95 -50.40 -3.13
N VAL A 10 37.91 -51.21 -2.92
CA VAL A 10 36.51 -50.74 -3.01
C VAL A 10 35.87 -50.52 -1.63
N SER A 11 36.47 -51.00 -0.53
CA SER A 11 35.80 -51.02 0.78
C SER A 11 36.03 -49.80 1.68
N VAL A 12 36.83 -48.80 1.26
CA VAL A 12 37.13 -47.62 2.11
C VAL A 12 36.51 -46.31 1.56
N LEU A 13 36.06 -46.29 0.30
CA LEU A 13 35.46 -45.07 -0.27
C LEU A 13 33.96 -44.89 0.03
N ALA A 14 33.27 -45.92 0.50
CA ALA A 14 31.84 -45.87 0.81
C ALA A 14 31.52 -45.30 2.21
N ALA A 15 32.49 -45.24 3.12
CA ALA A 15 32.28 -44.75 4.49
C ALA A 15 32.54 -43.24 4.65
N ALA A 16 33.19 -42.59 3.68
CA ALA A 16 33.52 -41.15 3.76
C ALA A 16 32.48 -40.24 3.07
N VAL A 17 31.62 -40.78 2.20
CA VAL A 17 30.58 -39.99 1.50
C VAL A 17 29.28 -39.90 2.32
N ALA A 18 29.06 -40.82 3.26
CA ALA A 18 27.89 -40.81 4.13
C ALA A 18 27.93 -39.75 5.26
N PHE A 19 29.07 -39.09 5.49
CA PHE A 19 29.21 -38.04 6.51
C PHE A 19 29.16 -36.60 5.96
N LEU A 20 28.98 -36.41 4.65
CA LEU A 20 28.90 -35.08 4.03
C LEU A 20 27.48 -34.68 3.56
N VAL A 21 26.46 -35.48 3.88
CA VAL A 21 25.06 -35.20 3.51
C VAL A 21 24.19 -34.80 4.72
N GLY A 22 24.79 -34.66 5.90
CA GLY A 22 24.12 -34.16 7.11
C GLY A 22 24.37 -32.68 7.34
N CYS A 23 23.29 -31.91 7.50
CA CYS A 23 23.24 -30.48 7.87
C CYS A 23 23.45 -29.43 6.77
N CYS A 24 22.81 -29.62 5.61
CA CYS A 24 22.08 -28.49 5.02
C CYS A 24 20.59 -28.79 5.20
N ALA A 25 20.10 -28.60 6.41
CA ALA A 25 18.70 -28.28 6.59
C ALA A 25 18.46 -26.97 5.83
N THR A 26 18.09 -27.10 4.56
CA THR A 26 17.41 -26.04 3.84
C THR A 26 16.11 -25.83 4.59
N GLN A 27 16.18 -25.01 5.64
CA GLN A 27 15.01 -24.32 6.12
C GLN A 27 14.48 -23.60 4.89
N SER A 28 13.41 -24.15 4.29
CA SER A 28 12.58 -23.36 3.39
C SER A 28 12.40 -22.02 4.09
N PRO A 29 12.74 -20.89 3.45
CA PRO A 29 12.63 -19.59 4.11
C PRO A 29 11.21 -19.54 4.64
N LYS A 30 11.05 -19.45 5.97
CA LYS A 30 9.72 -19.33 6.57
C LYS A 30 9.06 -18.19 5.82
N SER A 31 8.09 -18.50 4.96
CA SER A 31 7.30 -17.50 4.29
C SER A 31 6.51 -16.85 5.40
N PHE A 32 7.01 -15.73 5.92
CA PHE A 32 6.33 -14.97 6.95
C PHE A 32 5.07 -14.40 6.32
N GLN A 33 3.96 -15.09 6.56
CA GLN A 33 2.66 -14.68 6.07
C GLN A 33 2.06 -13.74 7.11
N LEU A 34 1.84 -12.48 6.74
CA LEU A 34 1.09 -11.55 7.59
C LEU A 34 -0.31 -12.13 7.84
N PRO A 35 -0.88 -11.95 9.06
CA PRO A 35 -2.23 -12.42 9.35
C PRO A 35 -3.23 -11.79 8.39
N GLU A 36 -4.29 -12.53 8.04
CA GLU A 36 -5.36 -11.96 7.23
C GLU A 36 -6.20 -11.02 8.10
N PRO A 37 -6.73 -9.90 7.56
CA PRO A 37 -7.51 -8.97 8.36
C PRO A 37 -8.68 -9.63 9.10
N LYS A 38 -9.31 -10.65 8.49
CA LYS A 38 -10.44 -11.40 9.08
C LYS A 38 -10.08 -12.15 10.37
N ASP A 39 -8.80 -12.46 10.57
CA ASP A 39 -8.29 -13.25 11.70
C ASP A 39 -7.72 -12.34 12.82
N VAL A 40 -7.70 -11.02 12.61
CA VAL A 40 -7.19 -10.03 13.57
C VAL A 40 -8.37 -9.26 14.18
N PRO A 41 -8.50 -9.15 15.51
CA PRO A 41 -9.50 -8.31 16.15
C PRO A 41 -9.42 -6.86 15.67
N LYS A 42 -10.58 -6.22 15.42
CA LYS A 42 -10.64 -4.86 14.85
C LYS A 42 -9.96 -3.82 15.73
N GLU A 43 -9.87 -4.05 17.03
CA GLU A 43 -9.23 -3.15 17.99
C GLU A 43 -7.71 -3.07 17.79
N LYS A 44 -7.12 -4.11 17.17
CA LYS A 44 -5.70 -4.18 16.82
C LYS A 44 -5.40 -3.66 15.42
N TRP A 45 -6.43 -3.26 14.66
CA TRP A 45 -6.23 -2.75 13.32
C TRP A 45 -5.63 -1.34 13.36
N SER A 46 -4.82 -1.06 12.35
CA SER A 46 -4.36 0.30 12.06
C SER A 46 -5.55 1.19 11.66
N ASP A 47 -5.40 2.50 11.86
CA ASP A 47 -6.40 3.46 11.36
C ASP A 47 -6.52 3.37 9.82
N ALA A 48 -5.42 3.05 9.12
CA ALA A 48 -5.42 2.83 7.68
C ALA A 48 -6.27 1.61 7.27
N MET A 49 -6.22 0.53 8.05
CA MET A 49 -7.01 -0.68 7.79
C MET A 49 -8.51 -0.45 8.00
N HIS A 50 -8.90 0.33 9.00
CA HIS A 50 -10.29 0.75 9.17
C HIS A 50 -10.81 1.53 7.96
N VAL A 51 -10.02 2.48 7.44
CA VAL A 51 -10.39 3.26 6.25
C VAL A 51 -10.46 2.37 5.02
N LEU A 52 -9.46 1.53 4.76
CA LEU A 52 -9.42 0.65 3.59
C LEU A 52 -10.59 -0.35 3.57
N THR A 53 -10.95 -0.89 4.74
CA THR A 53 -12.11 -1.77 4.87
C THR A 53 -13.42 -1.02 4.59
N ALA A 54 -13.55 0.22 5.06
CA ALA A 54 -14.71 1.06 4.76
C ALA A 54 -14.81 1.42 3.27
N MET A 55 -13.69 1.48 2.54
CA MET A 55 -13.67 1.59 1.08
C MET A 55 -14.14 0.31 0.39
N GLY A 56 -14.24 -0.83 1.09
CA GLY A 56 -14.53 -2.12 0.48
C GLY A 56 -13.37 -2.65 -0.37
N ILE A 57 -12.14 -2.23 -0.10
CA ILE A 57 -10.93 -2.71 -0.76
C ILE A 57 -10.29 -3.79 0.13
N SER A 58 -9.95 -4.92 -0.49
CA SER A 58 -9.31 -6.07 0.18
C SER A 58 -7.86 -6.24 -0.26
N GLY A 59 -7.12 -7.17 0.33
CA GLY A 59 -5.79 -7.57 -0.16
C GLY A 59 -4.60 -6.87 0.49
N GLN A 60 -4.82 -5.75 1.20
CA GLN A 60 -3.81 -5.16 2.09
C GLN A 60 -3.85 -5.83 3.47
N ARG A 61 -2.70 -5.88 4.14
CA ARG A 61 -2.55 -6.44 5.50
C ARG A 61 -1.81 -5.43 6.38
N ASP A 62 -2.17 -5.41 7.65
CA ASP A 62 -1.40 -4.69 8.67
C ASP A 62 -0.14 -5.48 9.01
N VAL A 63 0.95 -4.75 9.25
CA VAL A 63 2.14 -5.29 9.90
C VAL A 63 1.92 -5.19 11.41
N PRO A 64 1.97 -6.31 12.16
CA PRO A 64 1.86 -6.28 13.62
C PRO A 64 2.96 -5.41 14.24
N ILE A 65 2.61 -4.64 15.27
CA ILE A 65 3.56 -3.72 15.92
C ILE A 65 4.77 -4.44 16.52
N GLU A 66 4.60 -5.69 16.94
CA GLU A 66 5.68 -6.51 17.48
C GLU A 66 6.74 -6.84 16.41
N MET A 67 6.32 -6.88 15.14
CA MET A 67 7.21 -7.13 14.00
C MET A 67 7.97 -5.87 13.57
N VAL A 68 7.48 -4.69 13.93
CA VAL A 68 8.17 -3.41 13.67
C VAL A 68 9.44 -3.29 14.54
N GLY A 69 9.45 -3.87 15.75
CA GLY A 69 10.61 -3.88 16.66
C GLY A 69 11.55 -5.09 16.53
N GLY A 70 11.13 -6.18 15.85
CA GLY A 70 11.91 -7.42 15.74
C GLY A 70 12.99 -7.45 14.66
N VAL A 71 13.05 -6.42 13.79
CA VAL A 71 13.98 -6.37 12.65
C VAL A 71 15.43 -6.11 13.09
N ASP A 72 15.67 -5.69 14.33
CA ASP A 72 17.01 -5.50 14.91
C ASP A 72 17.76 -6.83 15.19
N ARG A 73 17.10 -8.00 15.09
CA ARG A 73 17.71 -9.30 15.44
C ARG A 73 18.05 -10.21 14.27
N VAL A 74 17.87 -9.76 13.02
CA VAL A 74 18.44 -10.48 11.87
C VAL A 74 19.89 -10.02 11.71
N SER A 75 20.80 -10.66 12.45
CA SER A 75 22.24 -10.54 12.18
C SER A 75 22.51 -10.89 10.71
N PRO A 76 23.27 -10.07 9.95
CA PRO A 76 23.67 -10.42 8.61
C PRO A 76 24.71 -11.54 8.69
N ALA A 77 24.26 -12.78 8.55
CA ALA A 77 25.17 -13.89 8.34
C ALA A 77 25.69 -13.82 6.89
N ASN A 78 26.93 -13.36 6.77
CA ASN A 78 27.87 -13.61 5.67
C ASN A 78 27.30 -13.62 4.24
N SER A 79 27.11 -12.43 3.66
CA SER A 79 27.28 -12.25 2.21
C SER A 79 28.35 -11.20 1.98
N SER A 80 29.47 -11.65 1.42
CA SER A 80 30.64 -10.87 1.04
C SER A 80 30.29 -9.60 0.28
N VAL A 81 30.46 -8.45 0.94
CA VAL A 81 30.40 -7.12 0.35
C VAL A 81 31.78 -6.82 -0.24
N ALA A 82 31.90 -7.01 -1.56
CA ALA A 82 32.94 -6.37 -2.36
C ALA A 82 32.19 -5.54 -3.42
N GLY A 83 32.09 -4.23 -3.18
CA GLY A 83 31.45 -3.29 -4.11
C GLY A 83 30.48 -2.30 -3.48
N LEU A 84 30.77 -1.73 -2.31
CA LEU A 84 30.13 -0.49 -1.86
C LEU A 84 30.92 0.70 -2.40
N GLY A 85 30.59 1.09 -3.63
CA GLY A 85 30.87 2.41 -4.15
C GLY A 85 29.94 3.41 -3.48
N ASP A 86 30.58 4.33 -2.77
CA ASP A 86 30.08 5.55 -2.14
C ASP A 86 29.08 6.32 -3.03
N ALA A 87 27.82 6.48 -2.56
CA ALA A 87 26.90 7.60 -2.84
C ALA A 87 25.44 7.20 -2.53
N GLY A 88 24.82 7.84 -1.52
CA GLY A 88 23.37 8.05 -1.50
C GLY A 88 22.56 7.47 -0.35
N LEU A 89 23.12 7.36 0.87
CA LEU A 89 22.33 7.13 2.09
C LEU A 89 21.70 8.42 2.68
N SER A 90 21.79 9.55 1.98
CA SER A 90 21.27 10.85 2.43
C SER A 90 19.93 11.19 1.76
N ALA A 91 18.87 10.42 2.05
CA ALA A 91 17.47 10.85 1.83
C ALA A 91 16.43 10.09 2.66
N ILE A 92 16.83 9.27 3.63
CA ILE A 92 15.89 8.63 4.55
C ILE A 92 15.67 9.58 5.73
N GLY A 93 14.73 10.48 5.58
CA GLY A 93 14.39 11.39 6.65
C GLY A 93 13.16 12.20 6.35
N TYR A 94 11.97 11.59 6.38
CA TYR A 94 10.73 12.27 6.76
C TYR A 94 9.63 11.25 7.10
N VAL A 95 9.76 10.61 8.26
CA VAL A 95 8.78 10.66 9.36
C VAL A 95 9.62 10.38 10.61
N SER A 96 9.59 11.29 11.59
CA SER A 96 10.18 11.00 12.90
C SER A 96 9.61 9.66 13.37
N PRO A 97 10.43 8.64 13.65
CA PRO A 97 9.91 7.47 14.34
C PRO A 97 9.22 7.95 15.63
N PRO A 98 8.23 7.22 16.16
CA PRO A 98 7.80 7.42 17.54
C PRO A 98 9.07 7.59 18.38
N SER A 99 9.14 8.66 19.18
CA SER A 99 10.33 9.06 19.93
C SER A 99 11.01 7.82 20.56
N GLY A 100 12.16 7.42 20.02
CA GLY A 100 12.91 6.24 20.49
C GLY A 100 13.34 5.19 19.46
N MET A 101 12.98 5.25 18.17
CA MET A 101 13.52 4.28 17.18
C MET A 101 14.77 4.80 16.44
N SER A 102 15.71 3.88 16.18
CA SER A 102 16.92 4.13 15.39
C SER A 102 16.60 4.17 13.88
N GLY A 103 17.44 4.84 13.08
CA GLY A 103 17.27 4.93 11.63
C GLY A 103 17.28 3.59 10.88
N GLY A 104 17.80 2.51 11.49
CA GLY A 104 17.78 1.16 10.92
C GLY A 104 16.41 0.48 11.01
N ALA A 105 15.64 0.74 12.08
CA ALA A 105 14.31 0.18 12.26
C ALA A 105 13.29 0.78 11.27
N ALA A 106 13.46 2.06 10.89
CA ALA A 106 12.64 2.71 9.86
C ALA A 106 12.81 2.07 8.46
N ALA A 107 14.03 1.61 8.13
CA ALA A 107 14.31 0.95 6.86
C ALA A 107 13.73 -0.48 6.77
N GLY A 108 13.71 -1.22 7.89
CA GLY A 108 13.16 -2.58 7.97
C GLY A 108 11.64 -2.66 7.78
N VAL A 109 10.90 -1.69 8.33
CA VAL A 109 9.44 -1.56 8.16
C VAL A 109 9.07 -1.35 6.69
N GLY A 110 9.86 -0.55 5.96
CA GLY A 110 9.66 -0.29 4.54
C GLY A 110 9.70 -1.56 3.70
N LEU A 111 10.66 -2.46 3.94
CA LEU A 111 10.83 -3.71 3.17
C LEU A 111 9.71 -4.74 3.43
N GLY A 112 9.22 -4.85 4.66
CA GLY A 112 8.13 -5.78 5.02
C GLY A 112 6.78 -5.41 4.38
N LEU A 113 6.48 -4.12 4.27
CA LEU A 113 5.28 -3.60 3.61
C LEU A 113 5.29 -3.81 2.08
N MET A 114 6.47 -3.89 1.46
CA MET A 114 6.62 -3.96 0.00
C MET A 114 6.39 -5.35 -0.61
N LEU A 115 6.71 -6.42 0.11
CA LEU A 115 6.77 -7.77 -0.49
C LEU A 115 5.41 -8.44 -0.73
N LEU A 116 4.33 -8.00 -0.08
CA LEU A 116 3.14 -8.85 0.10
C LEU A 116 1.89 -8.49 -0.73
N GLY A 117 1.91 -7.42 -1.54
CA GLY A 117 0.72 -7.01 -2.30
C GLY A 117 0.66 -7.58 -3.73
N GLY A 118 -0.18 -8.58 -4.01
CA GLY A 118 -0.45 -8.93 -5.40
C GLY A 118 -1.75 -9.65 -5.79
N SER A 119 -2.58 -8.96 -6.59
CA SER A 119 -3.46 -9.48 -7.68
C SER A 119 -3.95 -8.27 -8.51
N SER A 120 -4.70 -8.41 -9.62
CA SER A 120 -5.37 -7.31 -10.38
C SER A 120 -6.47 -6.57 -9.59
N ASP A 121 -6.22 -6.38 -8.30
CA ASP A 121 -7.07 -5.94 -7.21
C ASP A 121 -7.20 -4.40 -7.21
N PRO A 122 -8.37 -3.81 -6.88
CA PRO A 122 -8.48 -2.40 -6.51
C PRO A 122 -7.38 -1.91 -5.55
N ALA A 123 -6.82 -2.80 -4.73
CA ALA A 123 -5.63 -2.57 -3.89
C ALA A 123 -4.32 -2.31 -4.65
N ARG A 124 -4.31 -2.26 -5.99
CA ARG A 124 -3.12 -1.95 -6.80
C ARG A 124 -3.15 -0.58 -7.46
N ALA A 125 -4.27 0.14 -7.40
CA ALA A 125 -4.39 1.49 -7.92
C ALA A 125 -4.55 2.48 -6.78
N THR A 126 -4.11 3.72 -7.01
CA THR A 126 -4.47 4.83 -6.13
C THR A 126 -5.97 5.04 -6.18
N GLN A 127 -6.61 5.09 -5.02
CA GLN A 127 -8.03 5.35 -4.90
C GLN A 127 -8.24 6.65 -4.13
N VAL A 128 -9.18 7.46 -4.57
CA VAL A 128 -9.62 8.64 -3.84
C VAL A 128 -11.09 8.45 -3.53
N VAL A 129 -11.46 8.54 -2.26
CA VAL A 129 -12.81 8.23 -1.80
C VAL A 129 -13.36 9.36 -0.94
N ALA A 130 -14.66 9.56 -1.00
CA ALA A 130 -15.38 10.50 -0.18
C ALA A 130 -16.54 9.84 0.57
N TRP A 131 -16.77 10.30 1.80
CA TRP A 131 -17.99 10.06 2.59
C TRP A 131 -18.64 11.40 2.92
N VAL A 132 -19.34 11.98 1.96
CA VAL A 132 -19.88 13.34 2.09
C VAL A 132 -20.92 13.38 3.21
N PRO A 133 -20.75 14.23 4.24
CA PRO A 133 -21.72 14.37 5.32
C PRO A 133 -23.11 14.68 4.79
N SER A 134 -24.15 14.05 5.37
CA SER A 134 -25.53 14.18 4.86
C SER A 134 -26.12 15.58 4.97
N ASP A 135 -25.52 16.45 5.79
CA ASP A 135 -25.87 17.86 5.96
C ASP A 135 -25.22 18.77 4.90
N GLN A 136 -24.26 18.26 4.11
CA GLN A 136 -23.57 19.02 3.06
C GLN A 136 -24.10 18.75 1.65
N ALA A 137 -25.01 17.78 1.48
CA ALA A 137 -25.63 17.45 0.19
C ALA A 137 -27.06 16.93 0.37
N GLY A 138 -27.98 17.37 -0.48
CA GLY A 138 -29.39 16.94 -0.49
C GLY A 138 -29.65 15.67 -1.30
N SER A 139 -28.71 15.25 -2.15
CA SER A 139 -28.86 14.09 -3.03
C SER A 139 -27.51 13.36 -3.29
N PRO A 140 -27.54 12.10 -3.76
CA PRO A 140 -26.32 11.38 -4.19
C PRO A 140 -25.55 12.10 -5.31
N GLU A 141 -26.27 12.78 -6.21
CA GLU A 141 -25.70 13.56 -7.30
C GLU A 141 -24.99 14.81 -6.79
N GLU A 142 -25.62 15.56 -5.88
CA GLU A 142 -24.99 16.71 -5.21
C GLU A 142 -23.77 16.28 -4.39
N ALA A 143 -23.85 15.15 -3.67
CA ALA A 143 -22.73 14.60 -2.92
C ALA A 143 -21.55 14.26 -3.85
N SER A 144 -21.83 13.60 -4.97
CA SER A 144 -20.82 13.26 -5.98
C SER A 144 -20.16 14.52 -6.58
N ALA A 145 -20.97 15.52 -6.94
CA ALA A 145 -20.48 16.78 -7.47
C ALA A 145 -19.62 17.54 -6.44
N LEU A 146 -20.06 17.60 -5.19
CA LEU A 146 -19.33 18.24 -4.10
C LEU A 146 -17.98 17.54 -3.84
N ALA A 147 -17.97 16.20 -3.80
CA ALA A 147 -16.75 15.43 -3.62
C ALA A 147 -15.73 15.72 -4.73
N LEU A 148 -16.17 15.67 -6.00
CA LEU A 148 -15.32 15.99 -7.15
C LEU A 148 -14.81 17.43 -7.10
N GLN A 149 -15.68 18.39 -6.79
CA GLN A 149 -15.32 19.80 -6.64
C GLN A 149 -14.22 19.97 -5.58
N LYS A 150 -14.35 19.32 -4.42
CA LYS A 150 -13.38 19.45 -3.33
C LYS A 150 -12.02 18.84 -3.68
N VAL A 151 -11.99 17.74 -4.44
CA VAL A 151 -10.73 17.20 -4.95
C VAL A 151 -10.09 18.15 -5.96
N GLU A 152 -10.86 18.71 -6.89
CA GLU A 152 -10.34 19.69 -7.85
C GLU A 152 -9.83 20.98 -7.18
N GLU A 153 -10.53 21.48 -6.15
CA GLU A 153 -10.09 22.61 -5.34
C GLU A 153 -8.76 22.31 -4.62
N ALA A 154 -8.63 21.12 -4.03
CA ALA A 154 -7.40 20.70 -3.37
C ALA A 154 -6.25 20.60 -4.38
N ARG A 155 -6.46 20.00 -5.56
CA ARG A 155 -5.46 19.94 -6.64
C ARG A 155 -4.94 21.33 -7.00
N ARG A 156 -5.83 22.30 -7.22
CA ARG A 156 -5.46 23.69 -7.56
C ARG A 156 -4.66 24.40 -6.46
N LYS A 157 -4.89 24.05 -5.19
CA LYS A 157 -4.16 24.64 -4.04
C LYS A 157 -2.82 23.96 -3.78
N SER A 158 -2.70 22.69 -4.12
CA SER A 158 -1.51 21.88 -3.81
C SER A 158 -0.38 22.05 -4.80
N PHE A 159 -0.70 22.32 -6.06
CA PHE A 159 0.26 22.32 -7.16
C PHE A 159 0.35 23.72 -7.76
N SER A 160 1.53 24.34 -7.64
CA SER A 160 1.82 25.68 -8.17
C SER A 160 2.26 25.66 -9.64
N GLY A 161 2.73 24.51 -10.13
CA GLY A 161 3.08 24.27 -11.52
C GLY A 161 1.87 23.84 -12.36
N GLY A 162 2.12 22.98 -13.36
CA GLY A 162 1.08 22.54 -14.28
C GLY A 162 0.18 21.45 -13.69
N LEU A 163 -1.13 21.53 -13.96
CA LEU A 163 -2.07 20.44 -13.70
C LEU A 163 -2.25 19.56 -14.95
N SER A 164 -2.59 18.30 -14.74
CA SER A 164 -3.16 17.42 -15.75
C SER A 164 -4.52 17.96 -16.21
N LYS A 165 -4.75 17.92 -17.52
CA LYS A 165 -6.00 18.34 -18.17
C LYS A 165 -7.00 17.19 -18.34
N LEU A 166 -6.64 15.98 -17.93
CA LEU A 166 -7.54 14.83 -17.98
C LEU A 166 -8.68 15.05 -16.97
N GLY A 167 -9.89 14.74 -17.38
CA GLY A 167 -11.07 14.87 -16.54
C GLY A 167 -11.11 13.79 -15.46
N MET A 168 -11.44 14.20 -14.24
CA MET A 168 -11.84 13.27 -13.17
C MET A 168 -13.35 13.07 -13.19
N GLN A 169 -13.79 11.90 -12.73
CA GLN A 169 -15.20 11.54 -12.65
C GLN A 169 -15.49 10.91 -11.28
N THR A 170 -16.77 10.78 -10.93
CA THR A 170 -17.18 10.00 -9.76
C THR A 170 -17.77 8.66 -10.16
N GLY A 171 -17.75 7.69 -9.25
CA GLY A 171 -18.36 6.39 -9.46
C GLY A 171 -18.65 5.66 -8.15
N ARG A 172 -19.48 4.62 -8.26
CA ARG A 172 -19.84 3.74 -7.14
C ARG A 172 -18.70 2.83 -6.69
N TYR A 173 -17.84 2.44 -7.62
CA TYR A 173 -16.83 1.40 -7.39
C TYR A 173 -15.41 1.96 -7.57
N PRO A 174 -14.41 1.36 -6.89
CA PRO A 174 -13.02 1.75 -7.06
C PRO A 174 -12.52 1.52 -8.48
N ASP A 175 -11.44 2.20 -8.84
CA ASP A 175 -10.74 1.97 -10.10
C ASP A 175 -10.25 0.51 -10.18
N GLY A 176 -10.53 -0.14 -11.31
CA GLY A 176 -10.22 -1.55 -11.54
C GLY A 176 -11.28 -2.56 -11.07
N HIS A 177 -12.39 -2.12 -10.46
CA HIS A 177 -13.46 -3.04 -10.06
C HIS A 177 -14.24 -3.58 -11.28
N SER A 178 -14.61 -4.85 -11.26
CA SER A 178 -15.36 -5.52 -12.33
C SER A 178 -16.79 -4.99 -12.57
N ARG A 179 -17.25 -4.07 -11.72
CA ARG A 179 -18.61 -3.47 -11.75
C ARG A 179 -18.55 -1.96 -11.99
N SER A 180 -17.35 -1.42 -12.23
CA SER A 180 -17.17 0.01 -12.48
C SER A 180 -17.92 0.49 -13.72
N TYR A 181 -18.27 -0.41 -14.64
CA TYR A 181 -19.12 -0.15 -15.80
C TYR A 181 -20.20 -1.22 -15.89
N ALA A 182 -21.42 -0.83 -16.28
CA ALA A 182 -22.55 -1.75 -16.40
C ALA A 182 -22.50 -2.56 -17.70
N THR A 183 -22.03 -1.96 -18.79
CA THR A 183 -21.97 -2.57 -20.12
C THR A 183 -20.64 -2.30 -20.83
N PRO A 184 -20.25 -3.10 -21.84
CA PRO A 184 -19.08 -2.80 -22.67
C PRO A 184 -19.14 -1.44 -23.37
N SER A 185 -20.33 -0.98 -23.76
CA SER A 185 -20.50 0.37 -24.32
C SER A 185 -20.17 1.47 -23.32
N ASP A 186 -20.46 1.26 -22.03
CA ASP A 186 -20.11 2.21 -20.97
C ASP A 186 -18.60 2.26 -20.73
N ILE A 187 -17.89 1.13 -20.91
CA ILE A 187 -16.42 1.09 -20.88
C ILE A 187 -15.88 1.97 -22.01
N PHE A 188 -16.34 1.76 -23.24
CA PHE A 188 -15.88 2.52 -24.40
C PHE A 188 -16.21 4.02 -24.28
N ALA A 189 -17.37 4.36 -23.72
CA ALA A 189 -17.80 5.73 -23.51
C ALA A 189 -17.25 6.38 -22.22
N GLU A 190 -16.45 5.66 -21.43
CA GLU A 190 -15.95 6.09 -20.13
C GLU A 190 -17.06 6.62 -19.20
N ARG A 191 -18.14 5.83 -19.07
CA ARG A 191 -19.31 6.12 -18.24
C ARG A 191 -19.36 5.17 -17.03
N PRO A 192 -18.74 5.52 -15.90
CA PRO A 192 -18.83 4.69 -14.71
C PRO A 192 -20.26 4.50 -14.21
N THR A 193 -20.50 3.38 -13.53
CA THR A 193 -21.69 3.18 -12.70
C THR A 193 -21.77 4.32 -11.66
N PRO A 194 -22.80 5.18 -11.69
CA PRO A 194 -22.90 6.32 -10.79
C PRO A 194 -23.17 5.86 -9.36
N PHE A 195 -22.74 6.69 -8.40
CA PHE A 195 -23.16 6.54 -7.01
C PHE A 195 -24.61 7.02 -6.87
N ALA A 196 -25.47 6.20 -6.26
CA ALA A 196 -26.91 6.45 -6.16
C ALA A 196 -27.49 6.07 -4.79
N ASP A 197 -26.65 5.76 -3.80
CA ASP A 197 -27.13 5.31 -2.49
C ASP A 197 -27.57 6.49 -1.62
N THR A 198 -28.63 6.30 -0.84
CA THR A 198 -29.06 7.25 0.19
C THR A 198 -28.06 7.30 1.35
N PRO A 199 -28.01 8.38 2.15
CA PRO A 199 -27.09 8.47 3.29
C PRO A 199 -27.25 7.31 4.27
N ALA A 200 -26.14 6.66 4.61
CA ALA A 200 -26.09 5.59 5.60
C ALA A 200 -25.35 6.05 6.85
N ALA A 201 -25.25 5.18 7.86
CA ALA A 201 -24.37 5.42 9.00
C ALA A 201 -22.92 5.58 8.50
N SER A 202 -22.25 6.63 8.94
CA SER A 202 -20.87 6.88 8.58
C SER A 202 -19.92 5.85 9.19
N PRO A 203 -18.76 5.59 8.54
CA PRO A 203 -17.66 4.92 9.21
C PRO A 203 -17.29 5.59 10.54
N SER A 204 -16.89 4.79 11.53
CA SER A 204 -16.65 5.25 12.91
C SER A 204 -15.53 6.28 13.07
N PHE A 205 -14.68 6.45 12.04
CA PHE A 205 -13.61 7.44 12.04
C PHE A 205 -14.06 8.82 11.55
N LEU A 206 -15.29 8.98 11.06
CA LEU A 206 -15.86 10.27 10.67
C LEU A 206 -16.63 10.90 11.83
N ALA A 207 -16.57 12.23 11.92
CA ALA A 207 -17.33 12.99 12.91
C ALA A 207 -18.84 13.03 12.61
N SER A 208 -19.21 13.09 11.32
CA SER A 208 -20.62 13.13 10.93
C SER A 208 -21.29 11.76 11.08
N PRO A 209 -22.47 11.65 11.72
CA PRO A 209 -23.12 10.37 11.97
C PRO A 209 -23.66 9.69 10.70
N ARG A 210 -23.97 10.48 9.66
CA ARG A 210 -24.50 9.97 8.39
C ARG A 210 -23.78 10.61 7.21
N SER A 211 -23.52 9.81 6.18
CA SER A 211 -22.83 10.26 4.97
C SER A 211 -23.28 9.52 3.73
N TYR A 212 -23.12 10.18 2.58
CA TYR A 212 -23.13 9.55 1.26
C TYR A 212 -21.76 8.97 0.98
N GLY A 213 -21.65 7.65 0.88
CA GLY A 213 -20.42 7.01 0.43
C GLY A 213 -20.35 5.51 0.72
N PRO A 214 -19.24 4.87 0.31
CA PRO A 214 -18.07 5.47 -0.34
C PRO A 214 -18.36 5.94 -1.77
N ILE A 215 -18.01 7.19 -2.09
CA ILE A 215 -18.02 7.74 -3.46
C ILE A 215 -16.58 7.76 -3.96
N PHE A 216 -16.30 7.09 -5.08
CA PHE A 216 -14.96 7.04 -5.65
C PHE A 216 -14.74 8.17 -6.64
N ILE A 217 -13.63 8.89 -6.51
CA ILE A 217 -13.13 9.82 -7.51
C ILE A 217 -12.18 9.04 -8.43
N ARG A 218 -12.71 8.72 -9.60
CA ARG A 218 -12.06 7.93 -10.64
C ARG A 218 -11.17 8.79 -11.52
N HIS A 219 -10.20 8.13 -12.14
CA HIS A 219 -9.22 8.79 -13.01
C HIS A 219 -8.51 9.92 -12.27
N ASN A 220 -8.17 9.72 -11.00
CA ASN A 220 -7.49 10.75 -10.21
C ASN A 220 -6.12 11.09 -10.82
N GLN A 221 -5.74 12.36 -10.74
CA GLN A 221 -4.62 12.90 -11.50
C GLN A 221 -3.37 13.17 -10.65
N PHE A 222 -3.38 12.82 -9.36
CA PHE A 222 -2.33 13.17 -8.42
C PHE A 222 -0.94 12.73 -8.84
N THR A 223 -0.80 11.53 -9.44
CA THR A 223 0.50 11.05 -9.95
C THR A 223 1.00 11.89 -11.12
N LEU A 224 0.13 12.24 -12.06
CA LEU A 224 0.50 13.06 -13.23
C LEU A 224 0.79 14.52 -12.83
N ASP A 225 0.01 15.05 -11.89
CA ASP A 225 0.26 16.35 -11.28
C ASP A 225 1.60 16.36 -10.54
N ALA A 226 1.93 15.29 -9.80
CA ALA A 226 3.22 15.15 -9.12
C ALA A 226 4.40 15.30 -10.10
N TYR A 227 4.38 14.56 -11.21
CA TYR A 227 5.44 14.62 -12.22
C TYR A 227 5.58 16.00 -12.86
N LYS A 228 4.47 16.72 -13.07
CA LYS A 228 4.47 18.10 -13.60
C LYS A 228 5.00 19.13 -12.61
N ASN A 229 5.11 18.77 -11.32
CA ASN A 229 5.52 19.64 -10.23
C ASN A 229 6.80 19.17 -9.54
N ASP A 230 7.53 18.23 -10.15
CA ASP A 230 8.78 17.65 -9.62
C ASP A 230 8.61 17.09 -8.18
N MET A 231 7.49 16.40 -7.95
CA MET A 231 7.17 15.74 -6.69
C MET A 231 7.07 14.24 -6.90
N THR A 232 7.38 13.47 -5.85
CA THR A 232 6.97 12.08 -5.78
C THR A 232 5.45 11.96 -5.65
N THR A 233 4.90 10.82 -6.05
CA THR A 233 3.46 10.53 -5.90
C THR A 233 3.00 10.65 -4.45
N SER A 234 3.79 10.16 -3.48
CA SER A 234 3.47 10.28 -2.05
C SER A 234 3.47 11.71 -1.55
N GLU A 235 4.44 12.53 -1.95
CA GLU A 235 4.51 13.94 -1.55
C GLU A 235 3.31 14.71 -2.09
N ALA A 236 2.95 14.47 -3.36
CA ALA A 236 1.79 15.07 -3.99
C ALA A 236 0.49 14.71 -3.25
N MET A 237 0.31 13.44 -2.86
CA MET A 237 -0.87 12.99 -2.10
C MET A 237 -0.90 13.56 -0.70
N LEU A 238 0.23 13.58 0.00
CA LEU A 238 0.35 14.18 1.33
C LEU A 238 0.02 15.67 1.27
N GLN A 239 0.57 16.38 0.28
CA GLN A 239 0.31 17.81 0.05
C GLN A 239 -1.13 18.09 -0.35
N ALA A 240 -1.73 17.27 -1.21
CA ALA A 240 -3.15 17.32 -1.56
C ALA A 240 -4.06 17.14 -0.35
N SER A 241 -3.75 16.15 0.48
CA SER A 241 -4.57 15.80 1.64
C SER A 241 -4.70 16.92 2.67
N LYS A 242 -3.79 17.90 2.70
CA LYS A 242 -3.87 19.08 3.58
C LYS A 242 -5.04 20.01 3.23
N TYR A 243 -5.48 20.02 1.97
CA TYR A 243 -6.53 20.91 1.48
C TYR A 243 -7.85 20.18 1.21
N LEU A 244 -7.85 18.86 1.33
CA LEU A 244 -9.07 18.06 1.27
C LEU A 244 -9.89 18.23 2.56
N PRO A 245 -11.21 18.04 2.52
CA PRO A 245 -12.03 17.86 3.72
C PRO A 245 -11.67 16.59 4.48
N GLU A 246 -11.98 16.53 5.77
CA GLU A 246 -11.69 15.35 6.63
C GLU A 246 -12.38 14.07 6.14
N TRP A 247 -13.48 14.20 5.41
CA TRP A 247 -14.25 13.09 4.84
C TRP A 247 -13.76 12.60 3.47
N ILE A 248 -12.63 13.11 2.95
CA ILE A 248 -11.96 12.60 1.74
C ILE A 248 -10.63 11.95 2.10
N TYR A 249 -10.43 10.72 1.62
CA TYR A 249 -9.22 9.94 1.87
C TYR A 249 -8.58 9.51 0.54
N ILE A 250 -7.24 9.48 0.51
CA ILE A 250 -6.47 9.00 -0.63
C ILE A 250 -5.76 7.72 -0.21
N TYR A 251 -6.07 6.60 -0.84
CA TYR A 251 -5.31 5.36 -0.71
C TYR A 251 -4.21 5.30 -1.76
N HIS A 252 -2.98 5.06 -1.32
CA HIS A 252 -1.86 4.70 -2.16
C HIS A 252 -1.45 3.24 -1.89
N PRO A 253 -1.41 2.38 -2.93
CA PRO A 253 -1.15 0.95 -2.77
C PRO A 253 0.31 0.60 -2.45
N GLY A 254 1.20 1.60 -2.48
CA GLY A 254 2.64 1.39 -2.37
C GLY A 254 3.26 0.95 -3.68
N GLN A 255 4.60 0.98 -3.75
CA GLN A 255 5.36 0.53 -4.91
C GLN A 255 6.34 -0.57 -4.49
N ARG A 256 6.39 -1.67 -5.25
CA ARG A 256 7.29 -2.79 -4.99
C ARG A 256 8.73 -2.44 -5.39
N LEU A 257 9.66 -2.63 -4.44
CA LEU A 257 11.09 -2.88 -4.62
C LEU A 257 11.75 -2.16 -5.82
N ARG A 258 11.99 -0.85 -5.64
CA ARG A 258 12.94 -0.05 -6.42
C ARG A 258 13.69 0.90 -5.48
N LYS A 259 14.74 1.55 -5.95
CA LYS A 259 15.28 2.74 -5.27
C LYS A 259 14.10 3.73 -5.10
N ASP A 260 13.87 4.22 -3.89
CA ASP A 260 12.78 5.15 -3.53
C ASP A 260 11.36 4.55 -3.40
N SER A 261 11.24 3.24 -3.09
CA SER A 261 9.92 2.62 -2.91
C SER A 261 9.10 3.20 -1.74
N ILE A 262 7.83 3.50 -2.03
CA ILE A 262 6.87 4.12 -1.11
C ILE A 262 5.99 3.02 -0.50
N PRO A 263 5.83 2.95 0.84
CA PRO A 263 4.91 2.00 1.47
C PRO A 263 3.44 2.31 1.16
N ALA A 264 2.58 1.32 1.29
CA ALA A 264 1.13 1.54 1.21
C ALA A 264 0.69 2.47 2.35
N ALA A 265 -0.19 3.43 2.05
CA ALA A 265 -0.67 4.39 3.02
C ALA A 265 -2.04 4.95 2.65
N ILE A 266 -2.74 5.46 3.65
CA ILE A 266 -3.95 6.27 3.53
C ILE A 266 -3.58 7.71 3.90
N PHE A 267 -3.84 8.68 3.02
CA PHE A 267 -3.59 10.10 3.28
C PHE A 267 -4.90 10.84 3.57
N ASN A 268 -4.89 11.65 4.63
CA ASN A 268 -6.00 12.50 5.04
C ASN A 268 -5.48 13.64 5.92
N GLN A 269 -5.98 14.87 5.73
CA GLN A 269 -5.63 16.04 6.54
C GLN A 269 -4.11 16.27 6.73
N GLY A 270 -3.30 16.04 5.68
CA GLY A 270 -1.85 16.23 5.75
C GLY A 270 -1.11 15.16 6.55
N ARG A 271 -1.76 14.03 6.85
CA ARG A 271 -1.19 12.89 7.58
C ARG A 271 -1.16 11.67 6.68
N ALA A 272 -0.12 10.85 6.82
CA ALA A 272 -0.05 9.51 6.25
C ALA A 272 -0.35 8.48 7.36
N LEU A 273 -1.38 7.66 7.15
CA LEU A 273 -1.76 6.55 8.00
C LEU A 273 -1.21 5.28 7.35
N TYR A 274 -0.28 4.61 8.04
CA TYR A 274 0.35 3.38 7.55
C TYR A 274 -0.38 2.14 8.06
N PHE A 275 -0.23 1.02 7.33
CA PHE A 275 -0.78 -0.28 7.69
C PHE A 275 0.09 -0.98 8.75
N VAL A 276 0.14 -0.38 9.93
CA VAL A 276 0.83 -0.90 11.12
C VAL A 276 -0.19 -1.07 12.23
N GLY A 277 -0.43 -2.33 12.64
CA GLY A 277 -1.41 -2.68 13.67
C GLY A 277 -1.06 -2.08 15.04
N LYS A 278 -2.04 -2.07 15.94
CA LYS A 278 -1.92 -1.58 17.32
C LYS A 278 -1.57 -2.70 18.29
#